data_AF-A0AAV9VRX3-F1
#
_entry.id   AF-A0AAV9VRX3-F1
#
_cell.length_a   1.000
_cell.length_b   1.000
_cell.length_c   1.000
_cell.angle_alpha   90.00
_cell.angle_beta   90.00
_cell.angle_gamma   90.00
#
_symmetry.space_group_name_H-M   'P 1'
#
loop_
_entity.id
_entity.type
_entity.pdbx_description
1 polymer ?
#
loop_
_entity_poly.entity_id
_entity_poly.type
_entity_poly.pdbx_seq_one_letter_code
_entity_poly.pdbx_strand_id
1 'polypeptide(L)'
;MHHHQEILASQDIHVWTYRFRARQNGAPVRPRAAHATEVHFVFNNKRGAGYENDPFLPANPMLGPNKAEYSKLADLMSTNWIRFIVHGDPAVGAAEEEIKWIKYQGGIGRARLFLTMGLMVTLIWRLIITGKRELI
;
A
#
# COMPACT_ATOMS: atom_id res chain seq x y z
N MET A 1 -14.35 0.97 8.84
CA MET A 1 -14.99 1.72 7.74
C MET A 1 -14.82 0.93 6.45
N HIS A 2 -15.85 0.18 6.05
CA HIS A 2 -15.85 -0.66 4.83
C HIS A 2 -17.02 -0.34 3.88
N HIS A 3 -17.85 0.62 4.26
CA HIS A 3 -19.15 0.86 3.64
C HIS A 3 -19.05 1.43 2.21
N HIS A 4 -18.14 2.37 1.95
CA HIS A 4 -18.06 3.02 0.64
C HIS A 4 -17.66 2.06 -0.49
N GLN A 5 -16.64 1.21 -0.28
CA GLN A 5 -16.25 0.26 -1.34
C GLN A 5 -17.31 -0.81 -1.59
N GLU A 6 -18.09 -1.18 -0.58
CA GLU A 6 -19.20 -2.13 -0.69
C GLU A 6 -20.35 -1.54 -1.49
N ILE A 7 -20.73 -0.28 -1.23
CA ILE A 7 -21.75 0.43 -2.00
C ILE A 7 -21.34 0.53 -3.47
N LEU A 8 -20.14 1.04 -3.76
CA LEU A 8 -19.68 1.22 -5.13
C LEU A 8 -19.62 -0.11 -5.88
N ALA A 9 -19.09 -1.17 -5.24
CA ALA A 9 -19.06 -2.49 -5.86
C ALA A 9 -20.46 -3.08 -6.10
N SER A 10 -21.44 -2.80 -5.23
CA SER A 10 -22.83 -3.22 -5.45
C SER A 10 -23.50 -2.54 -6.65
N GLN A 11 -22.93 -1.42 -7.11
CA GLN A 11 -23.37 -0.67 -8.28
C GLN A 11 -22.57 -1.02 -9.54
N ASP A 12 -21.87 -2.17 -9.55
CA ASP A 12 -21.00 -2.63 -10.63
C ASP A 12 -19.83 -1.69 -10.96
N ILE A 13 -19.49 -0.78 -10.04
CA ILE A 13 -18.32 0.08 -10.17
C ILE A 13 -17.09 -0.72 -9.76
N HIS A 14 -16.06 -0.69 -10.61
CA HIS A 14 -14.80 -1.31 -10.26
C HIS A 14 -14.08 -0.53 -9.16
N VAL A 15 -13.76 -1.19 -8.06
CA VAL A 15 -13.11 -0.56 -6.90
C VAL A 15 -11.81 -1.29 -6.57
N TRP A 16 -10.79 -0.54 -6.21
CA TRP A 16 -9.53 -1.06 -5.69
C TRP A 16 -9.24 -0.40 -4.35
N THR A 17 -8.83 -1.20 -3.36
CA THR A 17 -8.54 -0.68 -2.01
C THR A 17 -7.17 -1.13 -1.54
N TYR A 18 -6.44 -0.26 -0.84
CA TYR A 18 -5.19 -0.62 -0.16
C TYR A 18 -5.24 -0.19 1.30
N ARG A 19 -4.39 -0.81 2.12
CA ARG A 19 -4.16 -0.42 3.51
C ARG A 19 -2.69 -0.09 3.70
N PHE A 20 -2.42 1.18 3.91
CA PHE A 20 -1.09 1.68 4.21
C PHE A 20 -0.71 1.41 5.68
N ARG A 21 0.48 0.85 5.90
CA ARG A 21 1.00 0.43 7.22
C ARG A 21 2.52 0.63 7.34
N ALA A 22 3.15 1.28 6.37
CA ALA A 22 4.58 1.54 6.40
C ALA A 22 4.90 2.59 7.48
N ARG A 23 5.94 2.33 8.25
CA ARG A 23 6.48 3.29 9.23
C ARG A 23 7.59 4.07 8.55
N GLN A 24 7.40 5.36 8.37
CA GLN A 24 8.39 6.24 7.76
C GLN A 24 9.63 6.39 8.64
N ASN A 25 10.73 6.86 8.05
CA ASN A 25 11.91 7.21 8.80
C ASN A 25 11.59 8.28 9.85
N GLY A 26 12.15 8.15 11.07
CA GLY A 26 11.91 9.09 12.16
C GLY A 26 10.50 9.07 12.78
N ALA A 27 9.53 8.34 12.21
CA ALA A 27 8.20 8.22 12.79
C ALA A 27 8.21 7.40 14.09
N PRO A 28 7.36 7.72 15.08
CA PRO A 28 7.26 6.95 16.33
C PRO A 28 6.83 5.50 16.06
N VAL A 29 7.13 4.60 17.00
CA VAL A 29 6.70 3.19 16.90
C VAL A 29 5.17 3.07 16.99
N ARG A 30 4.51 3.99 17.71
CA ARG A 30 3.05 4.12 17.74
C ARG A 30 2.67 5.60 17.77
N PRO A 31 1.81 6.07 16.85
CA PRO A 31 1.23 5.35 15.71
C PRO A 31 2.25 5.09 14.58
N ARG A 32 2.26 3.89 13.98
CA ARG A 32 3.23 3.51 12.92
C ARG A 32 3.05 4.27 11.61
N ALA A 33 1.80 4.41 11.17
CA ALA A 33 1.42 5.08 9.93
C ALA A 33 0.37 6.12 10.27
N ALA A 34 0.79 7.38 10.37
CA ALA A 34 -0.09 8.50 10.67
C ALA A 34 -0.87 8.93 9.42
N HIS A 35 -1.78 9.89 9.58
CA HIS A 35 -2.58 10.41 8.48
C HIS A 35 -1.68 10.97 7.36
N ALA A 36 -2.04 10.70 6.10
CA ALA A 36 -1.36 11.19 4.89
C ALA A 36 0.14 10.84 4.78
N THR A 37 0.61 9.86 5.53
CA THR A 37 2.01 9.41 5.50
C THR A 37 2.38 8.63 4.23
N GLU A 38 1.39 8.25 3.44
CA GLU A 38 1.58 7.55 2.17
C GLU A 38 1.94 8.48 1.00
N VAL A 39 1.68 9.79 1.13
CA VAL A 39 1.64 10.73 0.00
C VAL A 39 2.95 10.73 -0.80
N HIS A 40 4.11 10.83 -0.15
CA HIS A 40 5.38 10.83 -0.88
C HIS A 40 5.68 9.52 -1.62
N PHE A 41 5.12 8.38 -1.18
CA PHE A 41 5.24 7.12 -1.92
C PHE A 41 4.39 7.17 -3.19
N VAL A 42 3.17 7.73 -3.12
CA VAL A 42 2.28 7.92 -4.28
C VAL A 42 2.94 8.80 -5.34
N PHE A 43 3.57 9.91 -4.92
CA PHE A 43 4.22 10.87 -5.82
C PHE A 43 5.63 10.48 -6.25
N ASN A 44 6.12 9.29 -5.86
CA ASN A 44 7.49 8.86 -6.08
C ASN A 44 8.56 9.87 -5.60
N ASN A 45 8.27 10.62 -4.53
CA ASN A 45 9.17 11.62 -3.97
C ASN A 45 10.26 10.94 -3.12
N LYS A 46 11.14 10.19 -3.76
CA LYS A 46 12.24 9.45 -3.11
C LYS A 46 13.28 10.36 -2.44
N ARG A 47 13.29 11.65 -2.82
CA ARG A 47 14.18 12.65 -2.21
C ARG A 47 13.60 13.19 -0.90
N GLY A 48 12.31 13.01 -0.66
CA GLY A 48 11.62 13.61 0.50
C GLY A 48 11.56 15.14 0.41
N ALA A 49 11.60 15.70 -0.80
CA ALA A 49 11.58 17.14 -1.00
C ALA A 49 10.27 17.75 -0.49
N GLY A 50 10.36 18.82 0.29
CA GLY A 50 9.24 19.50 0.92
C GLY A 50 8.91 19.01 2.33
N TYR A 51 9.57 17.96 2.84
CA TYR A 51 9.41 17.48 4.21
C TYR A 51 10.46 18.03 5.19
N GLU A 52 11.47 18.74 4.69
CA GLU A 52 12.61 19.20 5.48
C GLU A 52 12.22 20.18 6.60
N ASN A 53 11.15 20.95 6.37
CA ASN A 53 10.69 22.00 7.26
C ASN A 53 9.26 21.73 7.79
N ASP A 54 8.73 20.52 7.62
CA ASP A 54 7.39 20.19 8.08
C ASP A 54 7.40 20.01 9.61
N PRO A 55 6.63 20.80 10.38
CA PRO A 55 6.64 20.73 11.84
C PRO A 55 5.92 19.49 12.41
N PHE A 56 5.17 18.76 11.59
CA PHE A 56 4.36 17.61 11.99
C PHE A 56 4.89 16.29 11.45
N LEU A 57 5.86 16.32 10.53
CA LEU A 57 6.43 15.13 9.89
C LEU A 57 7.94 15.02 10.16
N PRO A 58 8.50 13.80 10.05
CA PRO A 58 9.94 13.62 10.14
C PRO A 58 10.65 14.41 9.03
N ALA A 59 11.76 15.08 9.37
CA ALA A 59 12.51 15.96 8.47
C ALA A 59 12.86 15.34 7.10
N ASN A 60 12.99 14.01 7.02
CA ASN A 60 12.90 13.32 5.74
C ASN A 60 12.41 11.87 5.93
N PRO A 61 11.20 11.53 5.44
CA PRO A 61 10.62 10.21 5.66
C PRO A 61 11.26 9.09 4.83
N MET A 62 12.07 9.45 3.81
CA MET A 62 12.72 8.53 2.86
C MET A 62 14.17 8.20 3.21
N LEU A 63 14.71 8.72 4.31
CA LEU A 63 16.08 8.43 4.77
C LEU A 63 16.13 7.25 5.75
N GLY A 64 17.26 7.09 6.43
CA GLY A 64 17.45 6.08 7.47
C GLY A 64 17.77 4.67 6.95
N PRO A 65 17.79 3.67 7.85
CA PRO A 65 18.26 2.32 7.53
C PRO A 65 17.41 1.59 6.49
N ASN A 66 16.13 1.97 6.33
CA ASN A 66 15.20 1.31 5.41
C ASN A 66 14.98 2.07 4.08
N LYS A 67 15.91 2.96 3.70
CA LYS A 67 15.81 3.81 2.49
C LYS A 67 15.57 3.01 1.21
N ALA A 68 16.21 1.85 1.07
CA ALA A 68 16.06 0.99 -0.11
C ALA A 68 14.63 0.43 -0.21
N GLU A 69 14.06 0.00 0.91
CA GLU A 69 12.70 -0.51 1.01
C GLU A 69 11.66 0.60 0.77
N TYR A 70 11.91 1.81 1.31
CA TYR A 70 11.07 2.97 1.01
C TYR A 70 11.05 3.27 -0.49
N SER A 71 12.21 3.23 -1.14
CA SER A 71 12.33 3.49 -2.58
C SER A 71 11.57 2.47 -3.41
N LYS A 72 11.66 1.17 -3.07
CA LYS A 72 10.89 0.09 -3.72
C LYS A 72 9.39 0.25 -3.50
N LEU A 73 8.98 0.66 -2.30
CA LEU A 73 7.57 0.92 -1.99
C LEU A 73 7.05 2.11 -2.79
N ALA A 74 7.84 3.17 -2.94
CA ALA A 74 7.50 4.33 -3.76
C ALA A 74 7.31 3.92 -5.23
N ASP A 75 8.23 3.13 -5.78
CA ASP A 75 8.11 2.59 -7.14
C ASP A 75 6.83 1.78 -7.35
N LEU A 76 6.53 0.85 -6.43
CA LEU A 76 5.31 0.04 -6.48
C LEU A 76 4.05 0.92 -6.43
N MET A 77 3.97 1.84 -5.47
CA MET A 77 2.79 2.68 -5.28
C MET A 77 2.58 3.63 -6.47
N SER A 78 3.63 4.34 -6.90
CA SER A 78 3.52 5.29 -8.00
C SER A 78 3.19 4.59 -9.32
N THR A 79 3.80 3.44 -9.59
CA THR A 79 3.52 2.67 -10.82
C THR A 79 2.07 2.18 -10.86
N ASN A 80 1.56 1.66 -9.75
CA ASN A 80 0.18 1.22 -9.67
C ASN A 80 -0.82 2.37 -9.80
N TRP A 81 -0.52 3.54 -9.23
CA TRP A 81 -1.33 4.75 -9.43
C TRP A 81 -1.32 5.23 -10.88
N ILE A 82 -0.15 5.23 -11.54
CA ILE A 82 -0.04 5.57 -12.97
C ILE A 82 -0.85 4.58 -13.82
N ARG A 83 -0.71 3.27 -13.59
CA ARG A 83 -1.47 2.23 -14.30
C ARG A 83 -2.98 2.43 -14.14
N PHE A 84 -3.44 2.75 -12.92
CA PHE A 84 -4.85 3.03 -12.66
C PHE A 84 -5.33 4.27 -13.43
N ILE A 85 -4.57 5.36 -13.44
CA ILE A 85 -4.95 6.59 -14.15
C ILE A 85 -4.98 6.38 -15.67
N VAL A 86 -4.00 5.64 -16.23
CA VAL A 86 -3.86 5.46 -17.67
C VAL A 86 -4.79 4.37 -18.22
N HIS A 87 -5.00 3.27 -17.47
CA HIS A 87 -5.70 2.08 -17.96
C HIS A 87 -6.97 1.74 -17.19
N GLY A 88 -7.27 2.43 -16.09
CA GLY A 88 -8.39 2.10 -15.22
C GLY A 88 -8.19 0.84 -14.36
N ASP A 89 -7.03 0.17 -14.45
CA ASP A 89 -6.67 -1.00 -13.65
C ASP A 89 -5.18 -0.94 -13.23
N PRO A 90 -4.88 -0.89 -11.92
CA PRO A 90 -3.52 -0.77 -11.41
C PRO A 90 -2.64 -2.01 -11.63
N ALA A 91 -3.21 -3.16 -12.01
CA ALA A 91 -2.46 -4.41 -12.23
C ALA A 91 -2.06 -4.63 -13.71
N VAL A 92 -2.45 -3.73 -14.62
CA VAL A 92 -2.14 -3.83 -16.05
C VAL A 92 -0.63 -3.80 -16.29
N GLY A 93 -0.12 -4.81 -17.00
CA GLY A 93 1.31 -4.93 -17.32
C GLY A 93 2.20 -5.25 -16.10
N ALA A 94 1.61 -5.64 -14.97
CA ALA A 94 2.38 -6.16 -13.84
C ALA A 94 2.95 -7.55 -14.17
N ALA A 95 4.22 -7.77 -13.83
CA ALA A 95 4.87 -9.07 -13.98
C ALA A 95 4.17 -10.15 -13.13
N GLU A 96 4.45 -11.42 -13.39
CA GLU A 96 3.81 -12.52 -12.65
C GLU A 96 4.17 -12.49 -11.17
N GLU A 97 5.44 -12.17 -10.87
CA GLU A 97 6.00 -12.11 -9.52
C GLU A 97 5.72 -10.77 -8.82
N GLU A 98 5.17 -9.78 -9.54
CA GLU A 98 4.87 -8.46 -8.99
C GLU A 98 3.65 -8.52 -8.06
N ILE A 99 3.68 -7.71 -7.00
CA ILE A 99 2.54 -7.58 -6.10
C ILE A 99 1.41 -6.83 -6.84
N LYS A 100 0.29 -7.51 -7.08
CA LYS A 100 -0.85 -6.97 -7.82
C LYS A 100 -1.85 -6.28 -6.89
N TRP A 101 -2.25 -5.06 -7.26
CA TRP A 101 -3.37 -4.38 -6.62
C TRP A 101 -4.68 -4.91 -7.23
N ILE A 102 -5.25 -5.93 -6.60
CA ILE A 102 -6.43 -6.63 -7.14
C ILE A 102 -7.75 -5.88 -6.90
N LYS A 103 -8.69 -6.04 -7.84
CA LYS A 103 -10.06 -5.50 -7.77
C LYS A 103 -10.78 -6.02 -6.52
N TYR A 104 -11.54 -5.14 -5.87
CA TYR A 104 -12.41 -5.49 -4.76
C TYR A 104 -13.55 -6.41 -5.21
N GLN A 105 -13.74 -7.52 -4.51
CA GLN A 105 -14.72 -8.57 -4.86
C GLN A 105 -15.84 -8.75 -3.80
N GLY A 106 -16.05 -7.76 -2.93
CA GLY A 106 -17.03 -7.88 -1.84
C GLY A 106 -16.52 -8.71 -0.63
N GLY A 107 -17.27 -8.65 0.47
CA GLY A 107 -17.01 -9.43 1.68
C GLY A 107 -15.90 -8.90 2.61
N ILE A 108 -15.68 -9.62 3.71
CA ILE A 108 -14.75 -9.26 4.79
C ILE A 108 -13.30 -9.35 4.28
N GLY A 109 -12.79 -8.25 3.73
CA GLY A 109 -11.35 -7.98 3.64
C GLY A 109 -10.55 -8.69 2.53
N ARG A 110 -11.19 -9.37 1.57
CA ARG A 110 -10.48 -10.30 0.66
C ARG A 110 -9.76 -9.70 -0.56
N ALA A 111 -9.80 -8.38 -0.74
CA ALA A 111 -9.13 -7.73 -1.87
C ALA A 111 -8.55 -6.38 -1.47
N ARG A 112 -7.49 -6.42 -0.65
CA ARG A 112 -6.73 -5.24 -0.20
C ARG A 112 -5.26 -5.48 -0.45
N LEU A 113 -4.61 -4.52 -1.10
CA LEU A 113 -3.16 -4.46 -1.09
C LEU A 113 -2.68 -3.97 0.28
N PHE A 114 -1.83 -4.75 0.94
CA PHE A 114 -1.19 -4.34 2.20
C PHE A 114 0.19 -3.77 1.91
N LEU A 115 0.39 -2.52 2.29
CA LEU A 115 1.63 -1.78 2.06
C LEU A 115 2.36 -1.63 3.39
N THR A 116 3.28 -2.56 3.66
CA THR A 116 4.11 -2.58 4.87
C THR A 116 5.59 -2.46 4.51
N MET A 117 6.38 -1.91 5.43
CA MET A 117 7.82 -2.07 5.36
C MET A 117 8.23 -3.46 5.80
N GLY A 118 9.12 -4.08 5.02
CA GLY A 118 9.55 -5.46 5.25
C GLY A 118 8.49 -6.45 4.77
N LEU A 119 8.54 -6.77 3.47
CA LEU A 119 8.08 -8.04 2.90
C LEU A 119 8.72 -8.17 1.50
N MET A 120 10.05 -8.29 1.49
CA MET A 120 10.66 -9.23 0.55
C MET A 120 10.42 -10.61 1.16
N VAL A 121 9.45 -11.33 0.58
CA VAL A 121 9.14 -12.76 0.78
C VAL A 121 8.44 -13.16 2.10
N THR A 122 7.39 -13.98 1.92
CA THR A 122 6.65 -14.85 2.88
C THR A 122 5.46 -14.29 3.67
N LEU A 123 4.30 -14.95 3.51
CA LEU A 123 3.03 -14.86 4.29
C LEU A 123 1.83 -14.07 3.73
N ILE A 124 1.55 -14.15 2.43
CA ILE A 124 0.15 -14.06 1.94
C ILE A 124 -0.25 -15.29 1.10
N TRP A 125 0.70 -16.05 0.54
CA TRP A 125 0.40 -17.26 -0.23
C TRP A 125 -0.11 -18.48 0.59
N ARG A 126 -0.02 -18.47 1.93
CA ARG A 126 -0.42 -19.62 2.76
C ARG A 126 -1.86 -19.57 3.32
N LEU A 127 -2.59 -18.46 3.13
CA LEU A 127 -3.94 -18.30 3.69
C LEU A 127 -5.07 -18.31 2.66
N ILE A 128 -4.73 -18.34 1.37
CA ILE A 128 -5.72 -18.35 0.28
C ILE A 128 -5.95 -19.76 -0.28
N ILE A 129 -5.01 -20.71 -0.10
CA ILE A 129 -5.12 -22.07 -0.69
C ILE A 129 -5.48 -23.15 0.35
N THR A 130 -5.10 -23.00 1.62
CA THR A 130 -5.42 -24.00 2.65
C THR A 130 -6.51 -23.48 3.57
N GLY A 131 -7.77 -23.82 3.25
CA GLY A 131 -8.94 -23.61 4.09
C GLY A 131 -8.92 -24.45 5.38
N LYS A 132 -7.93 -24.24 6.25
CA LYS A 132 -7.93 -24.78 7.61
C LYS A 132 -7.88 -23.65 8.62
N ARG A 133 -9.02 -23.47 9.30
CA ARG A 133 -9.10 -22.84 10.62
C ARG A 133 -8.36 -23.76 11.59
N GLU A 134 -7.32 -23.28 12.25
CA GLU A 134 -6.95 -23.83 13.55
C GLU A 134 -6.86 -22.69 14.56
N LEU A 135 -7.74 -22.82 15.55
CA LEU A 135 -7.80 -22.11 16.81
C LEU A 135 -6.59 -22.54 17.64
N ILE A 136 -5.79 -21.59 18.14
CA ILE A 136 -5.42 -21.44 19.56
C ILE A 136 -5.17 -19.95 19.78
#